data_AF-A0AAW0U5T9-F1
#
_entry.id   AF-A0AAW0U5T9-F1
#
_cell.length_a   1.000
_cell.length_b   1.000
_cell.length_c   1.000
_cell.angle_alpha   90.00
_cell.angle_beta   90.00
_cell.angle_gamma   90.00
#
_symmetry.space_group_name_H-M   'P 1'
#
loop_
_entity.id
_entity.type
_entity.pdbx_description
1 polymer ?
#
loop_
_entity_poly.entity_id
_entity_poly.type
_entity_poly.pdbx_seq_one_letter_code
_entity_poly.pdbx_strand_id
1 'polypeptide(L)'
;MNRKQTWFQSDPQQRKSSPLLKSAVFPPTRATLACCVMFLVNYSRVRKVGRKEVNKTKQRKVKLTEALSFLHYSCHVVHRNVTPASVFVTKRGTWKLAGLEFTEKVGEGEGPDNISVQPWTSRAPKMTQPDLDYISPEVQTSSTCSVLSDMFSLGMVICAIFNSGRSLIEAGHSSSVYQKQLEVLGEQVNNVLPKVPTGLQEAVVRLVSRDPRQRPTSQLVALIKYFSDPVVQALQFLDVINMKDPTQKTHFYRTTLMEVLPVIPKKLWFLHVWPSLQQEMRTQEVLAAVLQPILKLISDVTTDEYENIILPHFRGVFNVPKSIQASVTLLENIHVILEKTPSEDVSTDILPIIYSGLESSTVQVQVAAVVAATNASEYLDAEAIKKTVLPRTKAIYEKSPTDVSLCLTVLGCIEKILDKLERSAIIDDVLPILADVKLQDADVTVKVVNIYRLMLGVKKFGLSVNLLATRILPSLLPLTVSPSLNLIQFSFLLQTIHEMLDHIDKQQRNKLKLDNLSLASSPGEKRLLRHQLSSDNMSLSPFSPVPNVRIQDTRMSSSAEDFLSRRGSSGIGFLGHSFSGKSRRL
;
A
#
# COMPACT_ATOMS: atom_id res chain seq x y z
N MET A 1 -80.74 -28.57 -29.02
CA MET A 1 -79.83 -29.69 -29.36
C MET A 1 -78.76 -29.76 -28.28
N ASN A 2 -78.45 -30.86 -27.56
CA ASN A 2 -78.66 -32.32 -27.70
C ASN A 2 -77.53 -33.09 -28.44
N ARG A 3 -76.56 -33.58 -27.65
CA ARG A 3 -75.58 -34.69 -27.81
C ARG A 3 -74.71 -34.62 -26.54
N LYS A 4 -74.73 -35.53 -25.54
CA LYS A 4 -74.60 -37.00 -25.50
C LYS A 4 -73.35 -37.47 -26.26
N GLN A 5 -72.31 -38.00 -25.58
CA GLN A 5 -72.23 -39.31 -24.85
C GLN A 5 -72.48 -40.51 -25.77
N THR A 6 -71.74 -41.62 -25.74
CA THR A 6 -70.45 -42.05 -25.14
C THR A 6 -70.02 -43.32 -25.92
N TRP A 7 -68.77 -43.71 -26.08
CA TRP A 7 -67.88 -44.47 -25.16
C TRP A 7 -66.56 -44.74 -25.94
N PHE A 8 -65.39 -44.96 -25.35
CA PHE A 8 -65.00 -46.23 -24.70
C PHE A 8 -63.83 -46.05 -23.70
N GLN A 9 -63.76 -47.03 -22.79
CA GLN A 9 -62.67 -47.54 -21.93
C GLN A 9 -61.23 -46.97 -22.03
N SER A 10 -60.39 -47.03 -20.98
CA SER A 10 -60.55 -47.05 -19.51
C SER A 10 -59.16 -47.23 -18.86
N ASP A 11 -58.77 -46.39 -17.89
CA ASP A 11 -57.99 -46.81 -16.71
C ASP A 11 -57.88 -45.67 -15.65
N PRO A 12 -57.55 -45.97 -14.37
CA PRO A 12 -58.08 -45.21 -13.24
C PRO A 12 -57.27 -44.00 -12.72
N GLN A 13 -57.94 -43.24 -11.87
CA GLN A 13 -57.55 -41.95 -11.32
C GLN A 13 -56.38 -41.98 -10.31
N GLN A 14 -55.55 -40.94 -10.39
CA GLN A 14 -55.08 -40.08 -9.29
C GLN A 14 -54.74 -40.71 -7.91
N ARG A 15 -53.52 -40.43 -7.41
CA ARG A 15 -53.34 -39.79 -6.09
C ARG A 15 -51.97 -39.11 -5.92
N LYS A 16 -52.04 -37.78 -5.72
CA LYS A 16 -51.14 -36.80 -5.06
C LYS A 16 -49.66 -37.14 -4.75
N SER A 17 -48.86 -36.06 -4.83
CA SER A 17 -47.58 -35.76 -4.14
C SER A 17 -46.26 -35.92 -4.92
N SER A 18 -45.29 -35.13 -4.47
CA SER A 18 -43.90 -34.93 -4.93
C SER A 18 -42.99 -34.91 -3.67
N PRO A 19 -41.64 -34.78 -3.72
CA PRO A 19 -40.71 -34.66 -4.86
C PRO A 19 -39.51 -35.65 -4.75
N LEU A 20 -38.46 -35.50 -5.59
CA LEU A 20 -37.01 -35.49 -5.23
C LEU A 20 -36.06 -35.86 -6.42
N LEU A 21 -34.77 -35.56 -6.24
CA LEU A 21 -33.71 -35.65 -7.26
C LEU A 21 -33.34 -37.11 -7.60
N LYS A 22 -32.89 -37.34 -8.85
CA LYS A 22 -32.18 -38.56 -9.27
C LYS A 22 -30.73 -38.28 -9.68
N SER A 23 -29.81 -38.98 -9.00
CA SER A 23 -28.51 -39.51 -9.46
C SER A 23 -27.80 -38.88 -10.67
N ALA A 24 -26.53 -38.48 -10.47
CA ALA A 24 -25.48 -38.60 -11.48
C ALA A 24 -24.26 -39.30 -10.84
N VAL A 25 -23.84 -40.43 -11.41
CA VAL A 25 -22.70 -41.24 -10.95
C VAL A 25 -21.59 -41.17 -11.99
N PHE A 26 -20.34 -40.96 -11.55
CA PHE A 26 -19.15 -41.06 -12.41
C PHE A 26 -18.05 -41.88 -11.71
N PRO A 27 -17.36 -42.80 -12.42
CA PRO A 27 -16.35 -43.69 -11.84
C PRO A 27 -14.96 -43.03 -11.74
N PRO A 28 -14.13 -43.43 -10.76
CA PRO A 28 -12.78 -42.86 -10.57
C PRO A 28 -11.73 -43.50 -11.49
N THR A 29 -11.31 -42.79 -12.53
CA THR A 29 -10.15 -43.20 -13.34
C THR A 29 -8.83 -43.01 -12.59
N ARG A 30 -7.94 -44.03 -12.62
CA ARG A 30 -6.66 -44.09 -11.87
C ARG A 30 -5.75 -42.86 -11.99
N ALA A 31 -5.81 -42.09 -13.07
CA ALA A 31 -5.00 -40.88 -13.28
C ALA A 31 -5.21 -39.80 -12.20
N THR A 32 -6.44 -39.62 -11.71
CA THR A 32 -6.76 -38.57 -10.72
C THR A 32 -6.11 -38.86 -9.36
N LEU A 33 -6.05 -40.13 -8.97
CA LEU A 33 -5.36 -40.59 -7.77
C LEU A 33 -3.85 -40.32 -7.83
N ALA A 34 -3.21 -40.60 -8.96
CA ALA A 34 -1.78 -40.33 -9.15
C ALA A 34 -1.45 -38.83 -8.99
N CYS A 35 -2.30 -37.94 -9.52
CA CYS A 35 -2.08 -36.50 -9.44
C CYS A 35 -2.29 -35.96 -8.00
N CYS A 36 -3.32 -36.42 -7.29
CA CYS A 36 -3.55 -36.05 -5.88
C CYS A 36 -2.45 -36.57 -4.94
N VAL A 37 -1.99 -37.81 -5.11
CA VAL A 37 -0.87 -38.37 -4.33
C VAL A 37 0.42 -37.59 -4.61
N MET A 38 0.72 -37.24 -5.86
CA MET A 38 1.85 -36.38 -6.20
C MET A 38 1.81 -35.00 -5.51
N PHE A 39 0.62 -34.43 -5.28
CA PHE A 39 0.50 -33.13 -4.60
C PHE A 39 0.74 -33.22 -3.07
N LEU A 40 0.36 -34.31 -2.43
CA LEU A 40 0.66 -34.56 -1.01
C LEU A 40 2.14 -34.96 -0.81
N VAL A 41 2.66 -35.85 -1.64
CA VAL A 41 4.06 -36.33 -1.56
C VAL A 41 5.08 -35.22 -1.85
N ASN A 42 4.78 -34.26 -2.72
CA ASN A 42 5.66 -33.10 -2.91
C ASN A 42 5.67 -32.14 -1.70
N TYR A 43 4.60 -32.05 -0.91
CA TYR A 43 4.60 -31.25 0.32
C TYR A 43 5.56 -31.85 1.38
N SER A 44 5.78 -33.16 1.35
CA SER A 44 6.76 -33.85 2.20
C SER A 44 8.23 -33.51 1.88
N ARG A 45 8.52 -32.82 0.76
CA ARG A 45 9.91 -32.60 0.28
C ARG A 45 10.43 -31.17 0.43
N VAL A 46 9.62 -30.23 0.91
CA VAL A 46 10.05 -28.84 1.16
C VAL A 46 10.76 -28.75 2.52
N ARG A 47 12.10 -28.76 2.49
CA ARG A 47 12.96 -28.58 3.67
C ARG A 47 12.82 -27.17 4.28
N LYS A 48 12.92 -27.10 5.62
CA LYS A 48 13.30 -25.93 6.46
C LYS A 48 12.63 -24.56 6.14
N VAL A 49 11.74 -24.07 7.01
CA VAL A 49 11.69 -22.65 7.48
C VAL A 49 10.67 -22.49 8.61
N GLY A 50 10.89 -21.54 9.54
CA GLY A 50 10.09 -21.38 10.77
C GLY A 50 8.91 -20.39 10.70
N ARG A 51 8.10 -20.39 11.77
CA ARG A 51 6.93 -19.52 12.10
C ARG A 51 5.80 -19.40 11.07
N LYS A 52 6.06 -19.17 9.78
CA LYS A 52 5.05 -18.87 8.73
C LYS A 52 4.08 -20.02 8.40
N GLU A 53 4.41 -21.26 8.76
CA GLU A 53 3.56 -22.45 8.53
C GLU A 53 2.47 -22.64 9.61
N VAL A 54 2.70 -22.10 10.82
CA VAL A 54 1.84 -22.34 12.00
C VAL A 54 0.47 -21.69 11.81
N ASN A 55 0.42 -20.44 11.34
CA ASN A 55 -0.86 -19.72 11.18
C ASN A 55 -1.75 -20.33 10.08
N LYS A 56 -1.17 -20.89 9.01
CA LYS A 56 -1.93 -21.70 8.03
C LYS A 56 -2.60 -22.91 8.72
N THR A 57 -1.86 -23.55 9.63
CA THR A 57 -2.29 -24.76 10.33
C THR A 57 -3.33 -24.47 11.42
N LYS A 58 -3.35 -23.26 12.00
CA LYS A 58 -4.44 -22.78 12.88
C LYS A 58 -5.78 -22.70 12.13
N GLN A 59 -5.86 -21.83 11.11
CA GLN A 59 -7.08 -21.56 10.32
C GLN A 59 -7.78 -22.84 9.85
N ARG A 60 -6.97 -23.78 9.35
CA ARG A 60 -7.41 -25.08 8.83
C ARG A 60 -8.09 -25.96 9.88
N LYS A 61 -7.58 -25.97 11.12
CA LYS A 61 -8.10 -26.84 12.20
C LYS A 61 -9.40 -26.31 12.80
N VAL A 62 -9.59 -24.98 12.87
CA VAL A 62 -10.85 -24.37 13.35
C VAL A 62 -12.05 -24.78 12.49
N LYS A 63 -11.91 -24.80 11.17
CA LYS A 63 -13.01 -25.23 10.26
C LYS A 63 -13.37 -26.71 10.38
N LEU A 64 -12.46 -27.56 10.85
CA LEU A 64 -12.77 -28.97 11.11
C LEU A 64 -13.56 -29.15 12.42
N THR A 65 -13.22 -28.41 13.48
CA THR A 65 -14.01 -28.36 14.73
C THR A 65 -15.38 -27.69 14.54
N GLU A 66 -15.47 -26.68 13.68
CA GLU A 66 -16.72 -26.01 13.29
C GLU A 66 -17.66 -27.00 12.57
N ALA A 67 -17.13 -27.76 11.59
CA ALA A 67 -17.89 -28.79 10.87
C ALA A 67 -18.38 -29.93 11.77
N LEU A 68 -17.52 -30.44 12.67
CA LEU A 68 -17.93 -31.44 13.66
C LEU A 68 -18.96 -30.89 14.64
N SER A 69 -18.81 -29.63 15.10
CA SER A 69 -19.81 -29.02 15.99
C SER A 69 -21.18 -28.87 15.33
N PHE A 70 -21.23 -28.58 14.02
CA PHE A 70 -22.49 -28.58 13.27
C PHE A 70 -23.09 -29.99 13.17
N LEU A 71 -22.29 -31.00 12.84
CA LEU A 71 -22.73 -32.40 12.76
C LEU A 71 -23.33 -32.89 14.10
N HIS A 72 -22.61 -32.68 15.20
CA HIS A 72 -23.00 -33.13 16.53
C HIS A 72 -24.22 -32.39 17.09
N TYR A 73 -24.24 -31.05 17.03
CA TYR A 73 -25.22 -30.21 17.74
C TYR A 73 -26.33 -29.62 16.87
N SER A 74 -26.20 -29.66 15.53
CA SER A 74 -27.22 -29.15 14.60
C SER A 74 -27.80 -30.24 13.69
N CYS A 75 -27.17 -31.41 13.59
CA CYS A 75 -27.70 -32.57 12.87
C CYS A 75 -27.94 -33.80 13.76
N HIS A 76 -27.47 -33.80 15.02
CA HIS A 76 -27.52 -34.94 15.96
C HIS A 76 -26.97 -36.23 15.34
N VAL A 77 -25.81 -36.11 14.67
CA VAL A 77 -25.15 -37.20 13.94
C VAL A 77 -23.68 -37.35 14.40
N VAL A 78 -23.18 -38.58 14.41
CA VAL A 78 -21.77 -38.94 14.62
C VAL A 78 -21.19 -39.47 13.31
N HIS A 79 -19.98 -39.05 12.96
CA HIS A 79 -19.31 -39.29 11.68
C HIS A 79 -18.61 -40.65 11.59
N ARG A 80 -18.04 -41.13 12.70
CA ARG A 80 -17.38 -42.45 12.86
C ARG A 80 -16.16 -42.73 11.97
N ASN A 81 -15.77 -41.82 11.07
CA ASN A 81 -14.69 -42.01 10.09
C ASN A 81 -13.91 -40.70 9.81
N VAL A 82 -13.56 -39.94 10.86
CA VAL A 82 -12.79 -38.70 10.72
C VAL A 82 -11.31 -39.03 10.51
N THR A 83 -10.86 -38.95 9.27
CA THR A 83 -9.50 -39.36 8.84
C THR A 83 -8.84 -38.29 7.97
N PRO A 84 -7.52 -38.34 7.69
CA PRO A 84 -6.90 -37.43 6.73
C PRO A 84 -7.46 -37.56 5.30
N ALA A 85 -8.04 -38.72 4.95
CA ALA A 85 -8.72 -38.95 3.68
C ALA A 85 -10.13 -38.33 3.62
N SER A 86 -10.76 -38.10 4.77
CA SER A 86 -12.09 -37.50 4.89
C SER A 86 -12.05 -35.95 4.88
N VAL A 87 -10.86 -35.34 4.95
CA VAL A 87 -10.64 -33.88 4.96
C VAL A 87 -10.17 -33.37 3.59
N PHE A 88 -11.03 -32.62 2.90
CA PHE A 88 -10.77 -32.04 1.58
C PHE A 88 -10.36 -30.57 1.66
N VAL A 89 -9.46 -30.14 0.77
CA VAL A 89 -9.00 -28.74 0.66
C VAL A 89 -9.56 -28.10 -0.62
N THR A 90 -10.28 -26.99 -0.48
CA THR A 90 -10.85 -26.29 -1.63
C THR A 90 -9.80 -25.46 -2.39
N LYS A 91 -10.13 -24.99 -3.61
CA LYS A 91 -9.29 -24.03 -4.37
C LYS A 91 -9.01 -22.73 -3.61
N ARG A 92 -9.89 -22.33 -2.66
CA ARG A 92 -9.69 -21.16 -1.77
C ARG A 92 -8.84 -21.47 -0.53
N GLY A 93 -8.39 -22.72 -0.36
CA GLY A 93 -7.56 -23.18 0.77
C GLY A 93 -8.33 -23.55 2.04
N THR A 94 -9.66 -23.40 2.05
CA THR A 94 -10.53 -23.82 3.17
C THR A 94 -10.61 -25.34 3.25
N TRP A 95 -10.75 -25.86 4.48
CA TRP A 95 -10.94 -27.29 4.75
C TRP A 95 -12.43 -27.61 4.84
N LYS A 96 -12.82 -28.77 4.29
CA LYS A 96 -14.17 -29.34 4.37
C LYS A 96 -14.10 -30.80 4.79
N LEU A 97 -15.04 -31.22 5.63
CA LEU A 97 -15.24 -32.60 6.02
C LEU A 97 -16.20 -33.29 5.04
N ALA A 98 -15.87 -34.53 4.67
CA ALA A 98 -16.66 -35.45 3.86
C ALA A 98 -16.42 -36.88 4.38
N GLY A 99 -16.92 -37.92 3.71
CA GLY A 99 -16.81 -39.31 4.20
C GLY A 99 -17.98 -39.73 5.08
N LEU A 100 -19.20 -39.27 4.75
CA LEU A 100 -20.40 -39.49 5.54
C LEU A 100 -21.02 -40.89 5.39
N GLU A 101 -20.36 -41.81 4.68
CA GLU A 101 -20.85 -43.18 4.45
C GLU A 101 -21.04 -44.05 5.71
N PHE A 102 -20.47 -43.64 6.86
CA PHE A 102 -20.59 -44.36 8.14
C PHE A 102 -21.37 -43.61 9.22
N THR A 103 -22.06 -42.51 8.87
CA THR A 103 -22.74 -41.67 9.87
C THR A 103 -23.90 -42.39 10.56
N GLU A 104 -24.01 -42.22 11.88
CA GLU A 104 -25.15 -42.67 12.68
C GLU A 104 -25.85 -41.49 13.36
N LYS A 105 -27.17 -41.60 13.58
CA LYS A 105 -27.91 -40.62 14.39
C LYS A 105 -27.78 -40.93 15.88
N VAL A 106 -27.59 -39.88 16.68
CA VAL A 106 -27.83 -39.94 18.12
C VAL A 106 -29.35 -39.99 18.34
N GLY A 107 -29.83 -40.90 19.18
CA GLY A 107 -31.26 -41.02 19.50
C GLY A 107 -31.70 -39.99 20.54
N GLU A 108 -32.93 -39.48 20.41
CA GLU A 108 -33.54 -38.47 21.30
C GLU A 108 -34.03 -39.06 22.64
N GLY A 109 -33.27 -40.00 23.22
CA GLY A 109 -33.66 -40.74 24.43
C GLY A 109 -32.81 -40.39 25.66
N GLU A 110 -33.44 -40.30 26.83
CA GLU A 110 -32.80 -39.97 28.10
C GLU A 110 -31.87 -41.10 28.61
N GLY A 111 -30.63 -41.10 28.12
CA GLY A 111 -29.56 -42.01 28.53
C GLY A 111 -28.20 -41.50 28.05
N PRO A 112 -27.07 -42.01 28.57
CA PRO A 112 -25.74 -41.54 28.19
C PRO A 112 -25.48 -41.83 26.70
N ASP A 113 -25.07 -40.81 25.92
CA ASP A 113 -25.09 -40.67 24.44
C ASP A 113 -24.33 -41.73 23.61
N ASN A 114 -24.59 -43.01 23.85
CA ASN A 114 -23.84 -44.14 23.33
C ASN A 114 -24.67 -44.94 22.33
N ILE A 115 -24.44 -44.68 21.05
CA ILE A 115 -24.95 -45.48 19.94
C ILE A 115 -24.25 -46.85 19.98
N SER A 116 -25.01 -47.95 19.99
CA SER A 116 -24.46 -49.29 19.82
C SER A 116 -24.01 -49.49 18.38
N VAL A 117 -22.74 -49.87 18.18
CA VAL A 117 -22.11 -49.98 16.86
C VAL A 117 -21.30 -51.27 16.72
N GLN A 118 -21.22 -51.80 15.50
CA GLN A 118 -20.34 -52.95 15.24
C GLN A 118 -18.86 -52.54 15.37
N PRO A 119 -18.04 -53.28 16.14
CA PRO A 119 -16.59 -53.07 16.21
C PRO A 119 -15.91 -53.53 14.93
N TRP A 120 -14.68 -53.04 14.68
CA TRP A 120 -13.93 -53.37 13.48
C TRP A 120 -13.47 -54.84 13.50
N THR A 121 -13.65 -55.54 12.37
CA THR A 121 -13.35 -56.98 12.23
C THR A 121 -12.73 -57.35 10.89
N SER A 122 -11.67 -58.16 10.94
CA SER A 122 -11.01 -58.74 9.76
C SER A 122 -11.90 -59.71 8.96
N ARG A 123 -13.10 -60.06 9.47
CA ARG A 123 -14.07 -60.95 8.79
C ARG A 123 -14.96 -60.24 7.78
N ALA A 124 -15.10 -58.91 7.89
CA ALA A 124 -15.91 -58.10 6.97
C ALA A 124 -15.03 -57.37 5.95
N PRO A 125 -15.56 -56.97 4.77
CA PRO A 125 -14.80 -56.20 3.80
C PRO A 125 -14.23 -54.91 4.38
N LYS A 126 -13.02 -54.53 3.96
CA LYS A 126 -12.38 -53.28 4.39
C LYS A 126 -13.15 -52.03 3.94
N MET A 127 -13.81 -52.09 2.79
CA MET A 127 -14.53 -50.95 2.19
C MET A 127 -15.87 -50.65 2.89
N THR A 128 -16.34 -51.52 3.77
CA THR A 128 -17.62 -51.39 4.49
C THR A 128 -17.42 -51.15 5.99
N GLN A 129 -16.24 -50.65 6.37
CA GLN A 129 -15.85 -50.36 7.76
C GLN A 129 -15.04 -49.05 7.82
N PRO A 130 -15.12 -48.26 8.90
CA PRO A 130 -14.25 -47.11 9.11
C PRO A 130 -12.77 -47.48 9.25
N ASP A 131 -11.89 -46.49 9.17
CA ASP A 131 -10.44 -46.70 9.26
C ASP A 131 -9.97 -47.05 10.69
N LEU A 132 -9.48 -48.27 10.87
CA LEU A 132 -8.98 -48.81 12.14
C LEU A 132 -7.88 -47.95 12.77
N ASP A 133 -7.07 -47.25 11.97
CA ASP A 133 -5.96 -46.42 12.46
C ASP A 133 -6.44 -45.10 13.11
N TYR A 134 -7.75 -44.80 13.05
CA TYR A 134 -8.40 -43.60 13.62
C TYR A 134 -9.61 -43.90 14.52
N ILE A 135 -10.20 -45.11 14.46
CA ILE A 135 -11.29 -45.56 15.35
C ILE A 135 -10.93 -45.38 16.83
N SER A 136 -11.92 -45.02 17.66
CA SER A 136 -11.74 -44.80 19.09
C SER A 136 -11.81 -46.08 19.94
N PRO A 137 -11.14 -46.11 21.12
CA PRO A 137 -11.03 -47.31 21.95
C PRO A 137 -12.35 -47.93 22.38
N GLU A 138 -13.36 -47.12 22.71
CA GLU A 138 -14.67 -47.58 23.15
C GLU A 138 -15.49 -48.25 22.04
N VAL A 139 -15.29 -47.87 20.77
CA VAL A 139 -15.93 -48.53 19.63
C VAL A 139 -15.40 -49.95 19.47
N GLN A 140 -14.10 -50.17 19.66
CA GLN A 140 -13.49 -51.49 19.54
C GLN A 140 -13.65 -52.37 20.79
N THR A 141 -13.68 -51.76 21.99
CA THR A 141 -13.70 -52.48 23.29
C THR A 141 -15.12 -52.73 23.80
N SER A 142 -15.99 -51.71 23.69
CA SER A 142 -17.33 -51.70 24.29
C SER A 142 -18.46 -51.79 23.26
N SER A 143 -18.14 -51.74 21.96
CA SER A 143 -19.13 -51.66 20.86
C SER A 143 -20.06 -50.44 20.99
N THR A 144 -19.59 -49.35 21.59
CA THR A 144 -20.34 -48.10 21.75
C THR A 144 -19.63 -46.92 21.08
N CYS A 145 -20.41 -45.97 20.56
CA CYS A 145 -19.94 -44.77 19.91
C CYS A 145 -20.72 -43.54 20.39
N SER A 146 -20.03 -42.42 20.57
CA SER A 146 -20.64 -41.15 20.96
C SER A 146 -20.01 -40.00 20.17
N VAL A 147 -20.53 -38.78 20.36
CA VAL A 147 -19.88 -37.52 19.90
C VAL A 147 -18.39 -37.45 20.30
N LEU A 148 -18.00 -38.06 21.43
CA LEU A 148 -16.62 -38.07 21.92
C LEU A 148 -15.71 -39.09 21.19
N SER A 149 -16.27 -39.99 20.39
CA SER A 149 -15.54 -40.92 19.51
C SER A 149 -14.97 -40.19 18.28
N ASP A 150 -15.73 -39.28 17.69
CA ASP A 150 -15.24 -38.38 16.63
C ASP A 150 -14.16 -37.42 17.16
N MET A 151 -14.26 -37.00 18.42
CA MET A 151 -13.23 -36.15 19.05
C MET A 151 -11.89 -36.90 19.24
N PHE A 152 -11.90 -38.21 19.53
CA PHE A 152 -10.68 -39.02 19.50
C PHE A 152 -10.08 -39.11 18.09
N SER A 153 -10.94 -39.39 17.10
CA SER A 153 -10.56 -39.46 15.69
C SER A 153 -9.93 -38.15 15.20
N LEU A 154 -10.50 -37.01 15.59
CA LEU A 154 -9.93 -35.66 15.39
C LEU A 154 -8.56 -35.50 16.07
N GLY A 155 -8.39 -36.00 17.30
CA GLY A 155 -7.11 -36.01 18.01
C GLY A 155 -6.03 -36.77 17.22
N MET A 156 -6.36 -37.95 16.73
CA MET A 156 -5.50 -38.78 15.88
C MET A 156 -5.14 -38.08 14.56
N VAL A 157 -6.10 -37.41 13.90
CA VAL A 157 -5.83 -36.56 12.72
C VAL A 157 -4.92 -35.37 13.05
N ILE A 158 -5.11 -34.71 14.20
CA ILE A 158 -4.25 -33.61 14.65
C ILE A 158 -2.81 -34.09 14.89
N CYS A 159 -2.62 -35.26 15.50
CA CYS A 159 -1.33 -35.91 15.66
C CYS A 159 -0.71 -36.26 14.31
N ALA A 160 -1.46 -36.88 13.39
CA ALA A 160 -0.96 -37.27 12.08
C ALA A 160 -0.44 -36.07 11.26
N ILE A 161 -1.12 -34.92 11.33
CA ILE A 161 -0.67 -33.67 10.70
C ILE A 161 0.71 -33.23 11.21
N PHE A 162 1.02 -33.43 12.49
CA PHE A 162 2.34 -33.10 13.07
C PHE A 162 3.34 -34.27 13.00
N ASN A 163 2.88 -35.50 12.75
CA ASN A 163 3.70 -36.68 12.54
C ASN A 163 3.98 -36.97 11.05
N SER A 164 4.15 -35.90 10.25
CA SER A 164 4.48 -35.97 8.81
C SER A 164 3.48 -36.76 7.95
N GLY A 165 2.21 -36.83 8.36
CA GLY A 165 1.13 -37.52 7.66
C GLY A 165 0.89 -38.98 8.09
N ARG A 166 1.67 -39.52 9.03
CA ARG A 166 1.46 -40.88 9.58
C ARG A 166 0.58 -40.85 10.82
N SER A 167 -0.30 -41.84 10.99
CA SER A 167 -1.04 -42.03 12.23
C SER A 167 -0.10 -42.33 13.42
N LEU A 168 -0.64 -42.34 14.64
CA LEU A 168 0.04 -42.90 15.83
C LEU A 168 -0.21 -44.40 15.99
N ILE A 169 -1.23 -44.92 15.32
CA ILE A 169 -1.59 -46.33 15.24
C ILE A 169 -1.46 -46.72 13.76
N GLU A 170 -0.61 -47.70 13.47
CA GLU A 170 -0.45 -48.34 12.16
C GLU A 170 -0.87 -49.82 12.35
N ALA A 171 -2.18 -50.07 12.49
CA ALA A 171 -2.73 -51.37 12.91
C ALA A 171 -2.81 -52.40 11.77
N GLY A 172 -2.59 -51.97 10.51
CA GLY A 172 -2.50 -52.87 9.36
C GLY A 172 -3.77 -53.70 9.09
N HIS A 173 -4.93 -53.23 9.56
CA HIS A 173 -6.21 -53.96 9.56
C HIS A 173 -6.23 -55.23 10.45
N SER A 174 -5.56 -55.19 11.61
CA SER A 174 -5.63 -56.24 12.63
C SER A 174 -6.01 -55.66 13.99
N SER A 175 -7.17 -56.05 14.52
CA SER A 175 -7.66 -55.61 15.83
C SER A 175 -6.69 -55.96 16.98
N SER A 176 -5.90 -57.03 16.82
CA SER A 176 -4.88 -57.45 17.80
C SER A 176 -3.61 -56.59 17.76
N VAL A 177 -3.30 -55.97 16.62
CA VAL A 177 -2.21 -54.98 16.50
C VAL A 177 -2.69 -53.63 17.00
N TYR A 178 -3.91 -53.22 16.64
CA TYR A 178 -4.58 -52.04 17.18
C TYR A 178 -4.55 -52.02 18.71
N GLN A 179 -4.98 -53.10 19.37
CA GLN A 179 -5.02 -53.16 20.83
C GLN A 179 -3.63 -52.99 21.48
N LYS A 180 -2.59 -53.63 20.92
CA LYS A 180 -1.20 -53.50 21.40
C LYS A 180 -0.61 -52.12 21.17
N GLN A 181 -0.92 -51.46 20.06
CA GLN A 181 -0.47 -50.08 19.81
C GLN A 181 -1.25 -49.07 20.67
N LEU A 182 -2.53 -49.33 20.92
CA LEU A 182 -3.36 -48.56 21.85
C LEU A 182 -2.79 -48.57 23.28
N GLU A 183 -2.22 -49.69 23.74
CA GLU A 183 -1.51 -49.80 25.03
C GLU A 183 -0.32 -48.84 25.13
N VAL A 184 0.41 -48.61 24.03
CA VAL A 184 1.61 -47.73 23.96
C VAL A 184 1.26 -46.30 23.49
N LEU A 185 0.00 -46.02 23.12
CA LEU A 185 -0.44 -44.76 22.50
C LEU A 185 -0.04 -43.49 23.28
N GLY A 186 -0.02 -43.53 24.60
CA GLY A 186 0.41 -42.39 25.43
C GLY A 186 1.87 -41.98 25.18
N GLU A 187 2.76 -42.95 24.99
CA GLU A 187 4.16 -42.70 24.62
C GLU A 187 4.27 -42.16 23.19
N GLN A 188 3.48 -42.69 22.26
CA GLN A 188 3.45 -42.21 20.87
C GLN A 188 2.93 -40.76 20.76
N VAL A 189 1.93 -40.39 21.56
CA VAL A 189 1.49 -38.99 21.71
C VAL A 189 2.65 -38.15 22.25
N ASN A 190 3.29 -38.56 23.36
CA ASN A 190 4.40 -37.82 23.97
C ASN A 190 5.59 -37.61 23.01
N ASN A 191 5.90 -38.59 22.16
CA ASN A 191 6.92 -38.48 21.11
C ASN A 191 6.58 -37.46 20.00
N VAL A 192 5.29 -37.13 19.83
CA VAL A 192 4.81 -36.14 18.85
C VAL A 192 4.52 -34.78 19.48
N LEU A 193 4.23 -34.68 20.79
CA LEU A 193 3.96 -33.40 21.48
C LEU A 193 5.00 -32.29 21.21
N PRO A 194 6.33 -32.53 21.17
CA PRO A 194 7.31 -31.50 20.82
C PRO A 194 7.15 -30.88 19.42
N LYS A 195 6.46 -31.57 18.51
CA LYS A 195 6.10 -31.09 17.15
C LYS A 195 4.76 -30.32 17.15
N VAL A 196 3.94 -30.51 18.18
CA VAL A 196 2.64 -29.82 18.37
C VAL A 196 2.90 -28.46 19.04
N PRO A 197 2.29 -27.35 18.57
CA PRO A 197 2.37 -26.06 19.24
C PRO A 197 1.85 -26.12 20.69
N THR A 198 2.56 -25.49 21.63
CA THR A 198 2.32 -25.58 23.08
C THR A 198 0.86 -25.35 23.48
N GLY A 199 0.23 -24.28 22.98
CA GLY A 199 -1.18 -23.96 23.25
C GLY A 199 -2.22 -24.96 22.71
N LEU A 200 -1.79 -26.05 22.05
CA LEU A 200 -2.63 -27.15 21.57
C LEU A 200 -2.24 -28.51 22.19
N GLN A 201 -1.09 -28.62 22.87
CA GLN A 201 -0.57 -29.89 23.43
C GLN A 201 -1.53 -30.51 24.45
N GLU A 202 -1.97 -29.73 25.45
CA GLU A 202 -2.90 -30.18 26.50
C GLU A 202 -4.21 -30.75 25.92
N ALA A 203 -4.76 -30.07 24.91
CA ALA A 203 -5.98 -30.51 24.24
C ALA A 203 -5.77 -31.78 23.42
N VAL A 204 -4.62 -31.95 22.76
CA VAL A 204 -4.28 -33.18 22.04
C VAL A 204 -4.16 -34.38 22.98
N VAL A 205 -3.50 -34.22 24.13
CA VAL A 205 -3.43 -35.27 25.16
C VAL A 205 -4.82 -35.68 25.63
N ARG A 206 -5.71 -34.71 25.91
CA ARG A 206 -7.09 -35.02 26.32
C ARG A 206 -7.92 -35.68 25.21
N LEU A 207 -7.83 -35.19 23.96
CA LEU A 207 -8.56 -35.75 22.82
C LEU A 207 -8.20 -37.22 22.57
N VAL A 208 -6.92 -37.58 22.68
CA VAL A 208 -6.40 -38.94 22.45
C VAL A 208 -6.49 -39.82 23.72
N SER A 209 -7.20 -39.39 24.77
CA SER A 209 -7.41 -40.22 25.97
C SER A 209 -8.32 -41.43 25.69
N ARG A 210 -8.02 -42.55 26.35
CA ARG A 210 -8.82 -43.79 26.27
C ARG A 210 -10.20 -43.66 26.91
N ASP A 211 -10.33 -42.84 27.97
CA ASP A 211 -11.62 -42.55 28.60
C ASP A 211 -12.33 -41.42 27.83
N PRO A 212 -13.51 -41.67 27.21
CA PRO A 212 -14.24 -40.63 26.48
C PRO A 212 -14.52 -39.40 27.33
N ARG A 213 -14.78 -39.56 28.64
CA ARG A 213 -15.16 -38.48 29.56
C ARG A 213 -14.06 -37.45 29.79
N GLN A 214 -12.81 -37.76 29.42
CA GLN A 214 -11.68 -36.85 29.52
C GLN A 214 -11.51 -35.98 28.25
N ARG A 215 -12.21 -36.31 27.15
CA ARG A 215 -12.08 -35.64 25.86
C ARG A 215 -12.95 -34.37 25.83
N PRO A 216 -12.41 -33.21 25.40
CA PRO A 216 -13.23 -32.00 25.22
C PRO A 216 -14.17 -32.15 24.02
N THR A 217 -15.37 -31.55 24.10
CA THR A 217 -16.32 -31.46 22.98
C THR A 217 -15.82 -30.54 21.87
N SER A 218 -16.39 -30.65 20.67
CA SER A 218 -16.03 -29.80 19.52
C SER A 218 -16.17 -28.29 19.82
N GLN A 219 -17.15 -27.90 20.64
CA GLN A 219 -17.32 -26.53 21.12
C GLN A 219 -16.16 -26.08 22.03
N LEU A 220 -15.79 -26.91 23.01
CA LEU A 220 -14.68 -26.61 23.93
C LEU A 220 -13.33 -26.54 23.20
N VAL A 221 -13.12 -27.38 22.17
CA VAL A 221 -11.90 -27.31 21.35
C VAL A 221 -11.84 -26.01 20.54
N ALA A 222 -12.98 -25.52 20.02
CA ALA A 222 -13.02 -24.25 19.28
C ALA A 222 -12.65 -23.02 20.14
N LEU A 223 -12.85 -23.09 21.46
CA LEU A 223 -12.54 -22.01 22.42
C LEU A 223 -11.07 -21.96 22.88
N ILE A 224 -10.21 -22.89 22.44
CA ILE A 224 -8.80 -22.92 22.86
C ILE A 224 -8.04 -21.70 22.31
N LYS A 225 -7.31 -20.98 23.17
CA LYS A 225 -6.54 -19.76 22.83
C LYS A 225 -5.62 -19.88 21.61
N TYR A 226 -5.15 -21.08 21.26
CA TYR A 226 -4.37 -21.34 20.05
C TYR A 226 -5.14 -21.03 18.74
N PHE A 227 -6.46 -21.11 18.77
CA PHE A 227 -7.37 -20.77 17.66
C PHE A 227 -7.87 -19.32 17.69
N SER A 228 -7.75 -18.64 18.83
CA SER A 228 -8.05 -17.20 19.02
C SER A 228 -7.00 -16.28 18.37
N ASP A 229 -6.72 -16.51 17.09
CA ASP A 229 -5.77 -15.74 16.29
C ASP A 229 -6.53 -14.69 15.46
N PRO A 230 -6.21 -13.39 15.56
CA PRO A 230 -6.89 -12.33 14.82
C PRO A 230 -6.93 -12.55 13.30
N VAL A 231 -5.92 -13.24 12.74
CA VAL A 231 -5.86 -13.59 11.31
C VAL A 231 -6.86 -14.70 10.93
N VAL A 232 -7.26 -15.55 11.89
CA VAL A 232 -8.36 -16.52 11.69
C VAL A 232 -9.69 -15.78 11.73
N GLN A 233 -9.90 -14.97 12.77
CA GLN A 233 -11.15 -14.26 13.03
C GLN A 233 -11.49 -13.26 11.91
N ALA A 234 -10.52 -12.50 11.42
CA ALA A 234 -10.73 -11.56 10.32
C ALA A 234 -11.13 -12.27 9.00
N LEU A 235 -10.55 -13.44 8.71
CA LEU A 235 -10.93 -14.21 7.52
C LEU A 235 -12.28 -14.92 7.68
N GLN A 236 -12.64 -15.38 8.89
CA GLN A 236 -13.99 -15.88 9.19
C GLN A 236 -15.06 -14.77 9.08
N PHE A 237 -14.73 -13.53 9.48
CA PHE A 237 -15.60 -12.38 9.26
C PHE A 237 -15.73 -12.04 7.77
N LEU A 238 -14.63 -12.18 7.00
CA LEU A 238 -14.63 -12.00 5.56
C LEU A 238 -15.47 -13.05 4.81
N ASP A 239 -15.46 -14.33 5.24
CA ASP A 239 -16.32 -15.40 4.70
C ASP A 239 -17.82 -15.01 4.76
N VAL A 240 -18.24 -14.24 5.78
CA VAL A 240 -19.64 -13.82 6.01
C VAL A 240 -19.91 -12.34 5.72
N ILE A 241 -18.97 -11.61 5.12
CA ILE A 241 -19.04 -10.14 4.97
C ILE A 241 -20.28 -9.67 4.19
N ASN A 242 -20.75 -10.47 3.22
CA ASN A 242 -21.95 -10.20 2.43
C ASN A 242 -23.26 -10.26 3.25
N MET A 243 -23.23 -10.77 4.48
CA MET A 243 -24.36 -10.80 5.42
C MET A 243 -24.25 -9.72 6.52
N LYS A 244 -23.30 -8.78 6.39
CA LYS A 244 -23.04 -7.72 7.36
C LYS A 244 -23.56 -6.37 6.85
N ASP A 245 -24.02 -5.54 7.76
CA ASP A 245 -24.49 -4.18 7.44
C ASP A 245 -23.31 -3.26 7.04
N PRO A 246 -23.58 -2.14 6.34
CA PRO A 246 -22.54 -1.23 5.87
C PRO A 246 -21.66 -0.63 6.99
N THR A 247 -22.16 -0.52 8.23
CA THR A 247 -21.38 0.04 9.36
C THR A 247 -20.38 -1.00 9.89
N GLN A 248 -20.80 -2.25 10.07
CA GLN A 248 -19.92 -3.37 10.41
C GLN A 248 -18.87 -3.61 9.31
N LYS A 249 -19.26 -3.54 8.03
CA LYS A 249 -18.31 -3.59 6.90
C LYS A 249 -17.29 -2.45 6.97
N THR A 250 -17.75 -1.22 7.16
CA THR A 250 -16.90 -0.01 7.23
C THR A 250 -15.87 -0.09 8.35
N HIS A 251 -16.29 -0.49 9.56
CA HIS A 251 -15.38 -0.66 10.69
C HIS A 251 -14.38 -1.80 10.44
N PHE A 252 -14.83 -2.94 9.93
CA PHE A 252 -13.96 -4.07 9.61
C PHE A 252 -12.88 -3.70 8.58
N TYR A 253 -13.24 -3.05 7.48
CA TYR A 253 -12.27 -2.67 6.44
C TYR A 253 -11.31 -1.57 6.91
N ARG A 254 -11.78 -0.58 7.67
CA ARG A 254 -10.95 0.54 8.14
C ARG A 254 -10.03 0.19 9.32
N THR A 255 -10.45 -0.72 10.20
CA THR A 255 -9.72 -1.08 11.43
C THR A 255 -9.20 -2.52 11.36
N THR A 256 -10.08 -3.52 11.52
CA THR A 256 -9.68 -4.92 11.73
C THR A 256 -8.84 -5.48 10.58
N LEU A 257 -9.23 -5.24 9.33
CA LEU A 257 -8.47 -5.72 8.18
C LEU A 257 -7.12 -5.01 8.09
N MET A 258 -7.03 -3.72 8.41
CA MET A 258 -5.79 -2.95 8.28
C MET A 258 -4.73 -3.37 9.30
N GLU A 259 -5.12 -3.66 10.54
CA GLU A 259 -4.23 -4.22 11.58
C GLU A 259 -3.73 -5.63 11.21
N VAL A 260 -4.60 -6.43 10.58
CA VAL A 260 -4.34 -7.85 10.30
C VAL A 260 -3.63 -8.08 8.96
N LEU A 261 -3.77 -7.18 7.99
CA LEU A 261 -3.25 -7.32 6.62
C LEU A 261 -1.75 -7.68 6.54
N PRO A 262 -0.83 -7.04 7.32
CA PRO A 262 0.60 -7.35 7.28
C PRO A 262 0.95 -8.75 7.81
N VAL A 263 0.04 -9.36 8.58
CA VAL A 263 0.20 -10.70 9.18
C VAL A 263 -0.37 -11.79 8.25
N ILE A 264 -1.30 -11.44 7.35
CA ILE A 264 -1.82 -12.37 6.33
C ILE A 264 -0.71 -12.70 5.31
N PRO A 265 -0.39 -13.97 5.05
CA PRO A 265 0.55 -14.34 3.99
C PRO A 265 0.04 -13.94 2.60
N LYS A 266 0.86 -13.27 1.77
CA LYS A 266 0.50 -12.79 0.40
C LYS A 266 -0.39 -13.72 -0.43
N LYS A 267 -0.16 -15.04 -0.40
CA LYS A 267 -0.98 -16.00 -1.16
C LYS A 267 -2.48 -16.02 -0.74
N LEU A 268 -2.80 -15.64 0.50
CA LEU A 268 -4.19 -15.46 0.96
C LEU A 268 -4.75 -14.08 0.61
N TRP A 269 -3.92 -13.07 0.31
CA TRP A 269 -4.38 -11.80 -0.25
C TRP A 269 -5.12 -12.09 -1.57
N PHE A 270 -4.45 -12.68 -2.55
CA PHE A 270 -5.05 -12.97 -3.86
C PHE A 270 -6.12 -14.08 -3.85
N LEU A 271 -6.04 -15.07 -2.95
CA LEU A 271 -7.01 -16.17 -2.90
C LEU A 271 -8.30 -15.89 -2.10
N HIS A 272 -8.28 -14.94 -1.15
CA HIS A 272 -9.43 -14.68 -0.29
C HIS A 272 -9.71 -13.19 -0.05
N VAL A 273 -8.71 -12.37 0.28
CA VAL A 273 -8.94 -10.94 0.58
C VAL A 273 -9.36 -10.15 -0.68
N TRP A 274 -8.60 -10.30 -1.77
CA TRP A 274 -8.81 -9.59 -3.02
C TRP A 274 -10.16 -9.87 -3.68
N PRO A 275 -10.65 -11.13 -3.82
CA PRO A 275 -11.99 -11.39 -4.37
C PRO A 275 -13.13 -10.69 -3.61
N SER A 276 -13.02 -10.55 -2.29
CA SER A 276 -14.03 -9.85 -1.48
C SER A 276 -13.93 -8.33 -1.64
N LEU A 277 -12.71 -7.76 -1.64
CA LEU A 277 -12.49 -6.34 -1.96
C LEU A 277 -12.99 -6.00 -3.38
N GLN A 278 -12.74 -6.87 -4.36
CA GLN A 278 -13.20 -6.75 -5.74
C GLN A 278 -14.75 -6.76 -5.86
N GLN A 279 -15.44 -7.50 -4.99
CA GLN A 279 -16.89 -7.47 -4.92
C GLN A 279 -17.39 -6.12 -4.36
N GLU A 280 -16.81 -5.65 -3.25
CA GLU A 280 -17.26 -4.42 -2.57
C GLU A 280 -16.83 -3.12 -3.28
N MET A 281 -15.80 -3.15 -4.14
CA MET A 281 -15.45 -2.02 -5.04
C MET A 281 -16.62 -1.57 -5.93
N ARG A 282 -17.66 -2.41 -6.10
CA ARG A 282 -18.88 -2.10 -6.85
C ARG A 282 -19.94 -1.36 -6.01
N THR A 283 -19.74 -1.26 -4.69
CA THR A 283 -20.71 -0.72 -3.72
C THR A 283 -20.26 0.66 -3.23
N GLN A 284 -20.96 1.73 -3.64
CA GLN A 284 -20.58 3.10 -3.29
C GLN A 284 -20.52 3.39 -1.78
N GLU A 285 -21.39 2.77 -0.98
CA GLU A 285 -21.51 3.00 0.48
C GLU A 285 -20.22 2.70 1.25
N VAL A 286 -19.55 1.59 0.91
CA VAL A 286 -18.39 1.08 1.65
C VAL A 286 -17.06 1.40 0.93
N LEU A 287 -17.13 1.95 -0.30
CA LEU A 287 -15.98 2.18 -1.19
C LEU A 287 -14.83 2.93 -0.50
N ALA A 288 -15.12 3.98 0.27
CA ALA A 288 -14.09 4.76 0.98
C ALA A 288 -13.31 3.93 2.03
N ALA A 289 -13.98 2.99 2.71
CA ALA A 289 -13.34 2.11 3.70
C ALA A 289 -12.61 0.93 3.05
N VAL A 290 -13.12 0.42 1.93
CA VAL A 290 -12.51 -0.65 1.12
C VAL A 290 -11.26 -0.18 0.38
N LEU A 291 -11.21 1.09 -0.02
CA LEU A 291 -10.10 1.68 -0.75
C LEU A 291 -8.80 1.73 0.07
N GLN A 292 -8.87 1.94 1.39
CA GLN A 292 -7.70 2.00 2.28
C GLN A 292 -6.90 0.66 2.30
N PRO A 293 -7.51 -0.53 2.55
CA PRO A 293 -6.87 -1.83 2.32
C PRO A 293 -6.33 -2.05 0.90
N ILE A 294 -7.02 -1.56 -0.14
CA ILE A 294 -6.57 -1.73 -1.53
C ILE A 294 -5.31 -0.93 -1.80
N LEU A 295 -5.24 0.34 -1.37
CA LEU A 295 -4.04 1.18 -1.49
C LEU A 295 -2.84 0.55 -0.76
N LYS A 296 -3.08 -0.02 0.44
CA LYS A 296 -2.01 -0.73 1.16
C LYS A 296 -1.58 -2.02 0.44
N LEU A 297 -2.50 -2.79 -0.14
CA LEU A 297 -2.16 -3.92 -1.01
C LEU A 297 -1.30 -3.46 -2.20
N ILE A 298 -1.67 -2.38 -2.89
CA ILE A 298 -0.91 -1.83 -4.03
C ILE A 298 0.53 -1.49 -3.61
N SER A 299 0.74 -0.85 -2.45
CA SER A 299 2.10 -0.52 -1.97
C SER A 299 3.01 -1.74 -1.79
N ASP A 300 2.47 -2.85 -1.28
CA ASP A 300 3.23 -4.06 -0.92
C ASP A 300 3.35 -5.07 -2.07
N VAL A 301 2.70 -4.83 -3.21
CA VAL A 301 2.59 -5.74 -4.37
C VAL A 301 3.56 -5.33 -5.50
N THR A 302 3.96 -6.28 -6.34
CA THR A 302 4.84 -6.01 -7.49
C THR A 302 4.09 -5.34 -8.65
N THR A 303 4.83 -4.69 -9.56
CA THR A 303 4.28 -4.09 -10.80
C THR A 303 3.45 -5.10 -11.60
N ASP A 304 3.99 -6.28 -11.81
CA ASP A 304 3.41 -7.31 -12.66
C ASP A 304 2.12 -7.88 -12.03
N GLU A 305 2.12 -8.09 -10.71
CA GLU A 305 0.93 -8.47 -9.93
C GLU A 305 -0.13 -7.35 -9.93
N TYR A 306 0.28 -6.07 -9.89
CA TYR A 306 -0.64 -4.93 -9.95
C TYR A 306 -1.31 -4.83 -11.31
N GLU A 307 -0.54 -4.83 -12.39
CA GLU A 307 -1.01 -4.68 -13.77
C GLU A 307 -1.95 -5.83 -14.19
N ASN A 308 -1.60 -7.08 -13.86
CA ASN A 308 -2.38 -8.25 -14.28
C ASN A 308 -3.62 -8.55 -13.42
N ILE A 309 -3.64 -8.14 -12.15
CA ILE A 309 -4.70 -8.55 -11.18
C ILE A 309 -5.52 -7.36 -10.68
N ILE A 310 -4.86 -6.26 -10.32
CA ILE A 310 -5.47 -5.13 -9.63
C ILE A 310 -6.00 -4.10 -10.63
N LEU A 311 -5.14 -3.58 -11.50
CA LEU A 311 -5.43 -2.49 -12.44
C LEU A 311 -6.70 -2.72 -13.31
N PRO A 312 -6.96 -3.90 -13.90
CA PRO A 312 -8.14 -4.11 -14.76
C PRO A 312 -9.47 -3.95 -14.01
N HIS A 313 -9.46 -4.20 -12.70
CA HIS A 313 -10.63 -4.03 -11.83
C HIS A 313 -10.66 -2.63 -11.20
N PHE A 314 -9.49 -2.07 -10.89
CA PHE A 314 -9.34 -0.76 -10.26
C PHE A 314 -9.68 0.40 -11.20
N ARG A 315 -9.47 0.25 -12.52
CA ARG A 315 -10.02 1.14 -13.57
C ARG A 315 -11.52 1.39 -13.42
N GLY A 316 -12.29 0.39 -12.95
CA GLY A 316 -13.71 0.54 -12.67
C GLY A 316 -14.01 1.57 -11.56
N VAL A 317 -13.13 1.68 -10.55
CA VAL A 317 -13.25 2.67 -9.47
C VAL A 317 -13.00 4.09 -9.98
N PHE A 318 -12.16 4.26 -11.02
CA PHE A 318 -11.84 5.57 -11.57
C PHE A 318 -13.05 6.24 -12.23
N ASN A 319 -13.86 5.49 -12.98
CA ASN A 319 -14.98 6.01 -13.77
C ASN A 319 -16.32 6.07 -13.03
N VAL A 320 -16.47 5.37 -11.91
CA VAL A 320 -17.72 5.37 -11.10
C VAL A 320 -17.81 6.66 -10.26
N PRO A 321 -19.01 7.28 -10.12
CA PRO A 321 -19.21 8.37 -9.18
C PRO A 321 -18.86 7.98 -7.74
N LYS A 322 -17.97 8.73 -7.10
CA LYS A 322 -17.42 8.45 -5.77
C LYS A 322 -18.13 9.30 -4.71
N SER A 323 -18.21 8.78 -3.49
CA SER A 323 -18.50 9.62 -2.32
C SER A 323 -17.32 10.57 -2.06
N ILE A 324 -17.58 11.72 -1.41
CA ILE A 324 -16.56 12.75 -1.10
C ILE A 324 -15.31 12.11 -0.45
N GLN A 325 -15.53 11.24 0.55
CA GLN A 325 -14.45 10.57 1.29
C GLN A 325 -13.68 9.54 0.46
N ALA A 326 -14.32 8.88 -0.51
CA ALA A 326 -13.64 7.99 -1.46
C ALA A 326 -12.78 8.78 -2.45
N SER A 327 -13.26 9.93 -2.95
CA SER A 327 -12.47 10.83 -3.80
C SER A 327 -11.24 11.38 -3.07
N VAL A 328 -11.40 11.88 -1.85
CA VAL A 328 -10.29 12.38 -1.01
C VAL A 328 -9.25 11.29 -0.77
N THR A 329 -9.68 10.11 -0.28
CA THR A 329 -8.79 8.96 -0.04
C THR A 329 -7.98 8.57 -1.29
N LEU A 330 -8.61 8.58 -2.47
CA LEU A 330 -7.96 8.22 -3.73
C LEU A 330 -6.89 9.24 -4.15
N LEU A 331 -7.20 10.54 -3.99
CA LEU A 331 -6.35 11.64 -4.42
C LEU A 331 -5.14 11.84 -3.50
N GLU A 332 -5.32 11.73 -2.18
CA GLU A 332 -4.22 11.77 -1.19
C GLU A 332 -3.18 10.67 -1.47
N ASN A 333 -3.66 9.46 -1.76
CA ASN A 333 -2.84 8.27 -1.95
C ASN A 333 -2.45 8.03 -3.42
N ILE A 334 -2.65 9.01 -4.32
CA ILE A 334 -2.34 8.85 -5.75
C ILE A 334 -0.86 8.53 -5.98
N HIS A 335 0.02 8.95 -5.08
CA HIS A 335 1.46 8.68 -5.11
C HIS A 335 1.77 7.17 -5.08
N VAL A 336 1.01 6.38 -4.31
CA VAL A 336 1.15 4.90 -4.24
C VAL A 336 0.73 4.23 -5.56
N ILE A 337 -0.22 4.85 -6.28
CA ILE A 337 -0.71 4.37 -7.57
C ILE A 337 0.31 4.73 -8.66
N LEU A 338 0.78 5.97 -8.70
CA LEU A 338 1.79 6.47 -9.66
C LEU A 338 3.14 5.71 -9.58
N GLU A 339 3.49 5.12 -8.44
CA GLU A 339 4.69 4.26 -8.32
C GLU A 339 4.54 2.89 -9.03
N LYS A 340 3.29 2.46 -9.33
CA LYS A 340 2.97 1.12 -9.86
C LYS A 340 2.30 1.15 -11.25
N THR A 341 1.66 2.24 -11.63
CA THR A 341 0.98 2.41 -12.93
C THR A 341 1.99 2.78 -14.03
N PRO A 342 1.98 2.12 -15.20
CA PRO A 342 2.84 2.50 -16.32
C PRO A 342 2.46 3.86 -16.90
N SER A 343 3.44 4.59 -17.45
CA SER A 343 3.28 6.01 -17.86
C SER A 343 2.19 6.26 -18.92
N GLU A 344 1.88 5.28 -19.76
CA GLU A 344 0.81 5.38 -20.76
C GLU A 344 -0.57 5.44 -20.07
N ASP A 345 -0.78 4.59 -19.07
CA ASP A 345 -2.01 4.52 -18.28
C ASP A 345 -2.18 5.73 -17.34
N VAL A 346 -1.08 6.34 -16.86
CA VAL A 346 -1.16 7.55 -16.02
C VAL A 346 -1.92 8.67 -16.74
N SER A 347 -1.64 8.89 -18.02
CA SER A 347 -2.30 9.96 -18.80
C SER A 347 -3.77 9.64 -19.12
N THR A 348 -4.12 8.37 -19.33
CA THR A 348 -5.47 7.94 -19.70
C THR A 348 -6.40 7.76 -18.49
N ASP A 349 -5.93 7.11 -17.42
CA ASP A 349 -6.74 6.72 -16.26
C ASP A 349 -6.60 7.70 -15.08
N ILE A 350 -5.40 8.24 -14.81
CA ILE A 350 -5.11 8.97 -13.56
C ILE A 350 -5.34 10.47 -13.69
N LEU A 351 -4.81 11.12 -14.74
CA LEU A 351 -4.95 12.57 -14.93
C LEU A 351 -6.42 13.06 -14.95
N PRO A 352 -7.39 12.39 -15.58
CA PRO A 352 -8.80 12.82 -15.55
C PRO A 352 -9.40 12.89 -14.15
N ILE A 353 -8.96 12.02 -13.23
CA ILE A 353 -9.41 12.01 -11.83
C ILE A 353 -8.91 13.26 -11.10
N ILE A 354 -7.66 13.65 -11.35
CA ILE A 354 -7.03 14.84 -10.75
C ILE A 354 -7.75 16.10 -11.26
N TYR A 355 -7.98 16.21 -12.57
CA TYR A 355 -8.72 17.34 -13.14
C TYR A 355 -10.16 17.40 -12.61
N SER A 356 -10.89 16.27 -12.59
CA SER A 356 -12.24 16.19 -12.00
C SER A 356 -12.26 16.59 -10.52
N GLY A 357 -11.22 16.25 -9.74
CA GLY A 357 -11.04 16.71 -8.36
C GLY A 357 -10.88 18.23 -8.24
N LEU A 358 -10.12 18.85 -9.15
CA LEU A 358 -9.96 20.32 -9.27
C LEU A 358 -11.20 21.04 -9.84
N GLU A 359 -12.15 20.30 -10.43
CA GLU A 359 -13.46 20.80 -10.87
C GLU A 359 -14.53 20.70 -9.78
N SER A 360 -14.32 19.86 -8.76
CA SER A 360 -15.30 19.56 -7.71
C SER A 360 -15.79 20.82 -6.99
N SER A 361 -17.07 20.84 -6.60
CA SER A 361 -17.64 21.89 -5.74
C SER A 361 -17.16 21.82 -4.28
N THR A 362 -16.57 20.69 -3.86
CA THR A 362 -16.24 20.42 -2.45
C THR A 362 -14.78 20.73 -2.15
N VAL A 363 -14.54 21.66 -1.21
CA VAL A 363 -13.19 22.13 -0.83
C VAL A 363 -12.26 20.97 -0.44
N GLN A 364 -12.71 19.99 0.36
CA GLN A 364 -11.90 18.82 0.74
C GLN A 364 -11.38 18.04 -0.48
N VAL A 365 -12.20 17.87 -1.52
CA VAL A 365 -11.81 17.18 -2.75
C VAL A 365 -10.83 18.03 -3.56
N GLN A 366 -11.04 19.35 -3.60
CA GLN A 366 -10.13 20.31 -4.23
C GLN A 366 -8.73 20.29 -3.58
N VAL A 367 -8.63 20.28 -2.24
CA VAL A 367 -7.32 20.21 -1.53
C VAL A 367 -6.60 18.92 -1.87
N ALA A 368 -7.28 17.78 -1.77
CA ALA A 368 -6.72 16.48 -2.11
C ALA A 368 -6.29 16.42 -3.60
N ALA A 369 -7.02 17.07 -4.51
CA ALA A 369 -6.66 17.16 -5.92
C ALA A 369 -5.42 18.04 -6.17
N VAL A 370 -5.19 19.09 -5.38
CA VAL A 370 -3.94 19.87 -5.43
C VAL A 370 -2.75 19.03 -4.92
N VAL A 371 -2.92 18.25 -3.85
CA VAL A 371 -1.90 17.26 -3.41
C VAL A 371 -1.63 16.23 -4.52
N ALA A 372 -2.67 15.71 -5.16
CA ALA A 372 -2.56 14.76 -6.25
C ALA A 372 -1.80 15.34 -7.46
N ALA A 373 -2.13 16.57 -7.87
CA ALA A 373 -1.42 17.28 -8.94
C ALA A 373 0.05 17.58 -8.59
N THR A 374 0.35 17.86 -7.32
CA THR A 374 1.72 18.04 -6.81
C THR A 374 2.52 16.74 -6.94
N ASN A 375 1.91 15.59 -6.68
CA ASN A 375 2.55 14.28 -6.82
C ASN A 375 2.65 13.82 -8.27
N ALA A 376 1.65 14.12 -9.11
CA ALA A 376 1.64 13.83 -10.55
C ALA A 376 2.44 14.87 -11.39
N SER A 377 3.12 15.83 -10.77
CA SER A 377 3.73 17.00 -11.43
C SER A 377 4.74 16.65 -12.52
N GLU A 378 5.41 15.49 -12.45
CA GLU A 378 6.31 14.98 -13.49
C GLU A 378 5.56 14.60 -14.78
N TYR A 379 4.35 14.05 -14.68
CA TYR A 379 3.50 13.62 -15.79
C TYR A 379 2.60 14.73 -16.36
N LEU A 380 2.54 15.90 -15.71
CA LEU A 380 1.71 17.03 -16.17
C LEU A 380 2.40 17.87 -17.26
N ASP A 381 1.72 18.05 -18.39
CA ASP A 381 2.16 18.96 -19.47
C ASP A 381 2.03 20.44 -19.08
N ALA A 382 2.95 21.27 -19.57
CA ALA A 382 2.97 22.72 -19.29
C ALA A 382 1.66 23.43 -19.67
N GLU A 383 1.01 23.00 -20.76
CA GLU A 383 -0.29 23.55 -21.18
C GLU A 383 -1.42 23.19 -20.20
N ALA A 384 -1.46 21.94 -19.70
CA ALA A 384 -2.45 21.49 -18.72
C ALA A 384 -2.22 22.16 -17.34
N ILE A 385 -0.96 22.36 -16.95
CA ILE A 385 -0.63 23.14 -15.74
C ILE A 385 -1.15 24.57 -15.89
N LYS A 386 -0.89 25.23 -17.02
CA LYS A 386 -1.27 26.62 -17.30
C LYS A 386 -2.78 26.83 -17.44
N LYS A 387 -3.51 25.93 -18.13
CA LYS A 387 -4.95 26.07 -18.39
C LYS A 387 -5.84 25.53 -17.26
N THR A 388 -5.41 24.47 -16.58
CA THR A 388 -6.28 23.73 -15.63
C THR A 388 -5.78 23.82 -14.19
N VAL A 389 -4.49 23.55 -13.93
CA VAL A 389 -4.00 23.47 -12.54
C VAL A 389 -3.88 24.85 -11.90
N LEU A 390 -3.13 25.78 -12.51
CA LEU A 390 -2.90 27.12 -11.97
C LEU A 390 -4.19 27.90 -11.66
N PRO A 391 -5.15 28.07 -12.59
CA PRO A 391 -6.35 28.86 -12.33
C PRO A 391 -7.24 28.26 -11.23
N ARG A 392 -7.26 26.92 -11.11
CA ARG A 392 -8.02 26.24 -10.06
C ARG A 392 -7.33 26.31 -8.71
N THR A 393 -6.01 26.10 -8.65
CA THR A 393 -5.22 26.30 -7.43
C THR A 393 -5.39 27.72 -6.87
N LYS A 394 -5.38 28.74 -7.73
CA LYS A 394 -5.70 30.13 -7.39
C LYS A 394 -7.13 30.31 -6.85
N ALA A 395 -8.14 29.84 -7.58
CA ALA A 395 -9.54 29.92 -7.17
C ALA A 395 -9.91 29.06 -5.94
N ILE A 396 -9.04 28.15 -5.51
CA ILE A 396 -9.15 27.43 -4.23
C ILE A 396 -8.60 28.30 -3.09
N TYR A 397 -7.43 28.91 -3.28
CA TYR A 397 -6.84 29.82 -2.31
C TYR A 397 -7.75 31.04 -2.02
N GLU A 398 -8.26 31.69 -3.07
CA GLU A 398 -9.16 32.87 -2.97
C GLU A 398 -10.44 32.59 -2.14
N LYS A 399 -10.90 31.34 -2.06
CA LYS A 399 -12.09 30.94 -1.29
C LYS A 399 -11.81 30.72 0.20
N SER A 400 -10.57 30.52 0.61
CA SER A 400 -10.20 30.19 2.00
C SER A 400 -8.79 30.65 2.36
N PRO A 401 -8.45 31.95 2.18
CA PRO A 401 -7.09 32.48 2.37
C PRO A 401 -6.62 32.53 3.85
N THR A 402 -7.46 32.08 4.78
CA THR A 402 -7.18 31.98 6.23
C THR A 402 -6.82 30.56 6.68
N ASP A 403 -6.90 29.55 5.82
CA ASP A 403 -6.50 28.18 6.15
C ASP A 403 -5.00 27.99 5.84
N VAL A 404 -4.20 27.89 6.91
CA VAL A 404 -2.75 27.69 6.88
C VAL A 404 -2.38 26.38 6.17
N SER A 405 -3.16 25.32 6.38
CA SER A 405 -2.91 23.99 5.80
C SER A 405 -3.20 23.95 4.31
N LEU A 406 -4.26 24.65 3.89
CA LEU A 406 -4.56 24.88 2.47
C LEU A 406 -3.48 25.73 1.80
N CYS A 407 -3.07 26.82 2.46
CA CYS A 407 -2.04 27.73 1.96
C CYS A 407 -0.71 26.99 1.72
N LEU A 408 -0.24 26.19 2.69
CA LEU A 408 0.95 25.34 2.53
C LEU A 408 0.82 24.33 1.40
N THR A 409 -0.38 23.76 1.19
CA THR A 409 -0.66 22.81 0.10
C THR A 409 -0.62 23.48 -1.28
N VAL A 410 -1.25 24.66 -1.41
CA VAL A 410 -1.22 25.50 -2.61
C VAL A 410 0.20 25.92 -2.96
N LEU A 411 0.96 26.42 -1.98
CA LEU A 411 2.36 26.84 -2.16
C LEU A 411 3.28 25.66 -2.50
N GLY A 412 3.06 24.47 -1.91
CA GLY A 412 3.79 23.24 -2.26
C GLY A 412 3.54 22.77 -3.70
N CYS A 413 2.31 22.94 -4.21
CA CYS A 413 1.99 22.71 -5.62
C CYS A 413 2.76 23.70 -6.52
N ILE A 414 2.65 24.99 -6.23
CA ILE A 414 3.34 26.08 -6.94
C ILE A 414 4.85 25.85 -7.00
N GLU A 415 5.47 25.47 -5.87
CA GLU A 415 6.90 25.19 -5.77
C GLU A 415 7.35 24.07 -6.72
N LYS A 416 6.60 22.96 -6.81
CA LYS A 416 6.94 21.84 -7.72
C LYS A 416 6.67 22.13 -9.20
N ILE A 417 5.60 22.85 -9.53
CA ILE A 417 5.28 23.14 -10.94
C ILE A 417 6.14 24.27 -11.53
N LEU A 418 6.79 25.08 -10.69
CA LEU A 418 7.50 26.31 -11.08
C LEU A 418 8.47 26.10 -12.26
N ASP A 419 9.29 25.05 -12.24
CA ASP A 419 10.26 24.75 -13.31
C ASP A 419 9.60 24.48 -14.68
N LYS A 420 8.35 24.01 -14.70
CA LYS A 420 7.58 23.76 -15.93
C LYS A 420 6.85 25.00 -16.46
N LEU A 421 6.78 26.10 -15.69
CA LEU A 421 6.03 27.29 -16.08
C LEU A 421 6.77 28.20 -17.07
N GLU A 422 5.98 28.93 -17.85
CA GLU A 422 6.43 30.05 -18.68
C GLU A 422 6.51 31.34 -17.87
N ARG A 423 7.38 32.27 -18.31
CA ARG A 423 7.60 33.57 -17.66
C ARG A 423 6.33 34.41 -17.49
N SER A 424 5.39 34.35 -18.44
CA SER A 424 4.09 35.05 -18.36
C SER A 424 3.24 34.51 -17.21
N ALA A 425 2.95 33.20 -17.19
CA ALA A 425 2.17 32.56 -16.12
C ALA A 425 2.76 32.80 -14.72
N ILE A 426 4.08 32.86 -14.59
CA ILE A 426 4.74 33.21 -13.31
C ILE A 426 4.42 34.66 -12.91
N ILE A 427 4.48 35.60 -13.85
CA ILE A 427 4.23 37.03 -13.58
C ILE A 427 2.74 37.32 -13.35
N ASP A 428 1.86 36.69 -14.13
CA ASP A 428 0.44 37.02 -14.20
C ASP A 428 -0.41 36.24 -13.16
N ASP A 429 -0.02 35.01 -12.81
CA ASP A 429 -0.74 34.17 -11.83
C ASP A 429 0.03 33.89 -10.55
N VAL A 430 1.32 33.54 -10.61
CA VAL A 430 2.07 33.12 -9.40
C VAL A 430 2.43 34.31 -8.50
N LEU A 431 2.97 35.40 -9.06
CA LEU A 431 3.35 36.57 -8.25
C LEU A 431 2.18 37.22 -7.49
N PRO A 432 0.97 37.38 -8.05
CA PRO A 432 -0.16 37.90 -7.28
C PRO A 432 -0.54 37.02 -6.08
N ILE A 433 -0.49 35.68 -6.22
CA ILE A 433 -0.74 34.76 -5.09
C ILE A 433 0.31 34.98 -4.00
N LEU A 434 1.60 35.00 -4.36
CA LEU A 434 2.69 35.22 -3.39
C LEU A 434 2.70 36.63 -2.75
N ALA A 435 1.92 37.57 -3.28
CA ALA A 435 1.76 38.93 -2.75
C ALA A 435 0.49 39.11 -1.90
N ASP A 436 -0.55 38.28 -2.11
CA ASP A 436 -1.79 38.27 -1.32
C ASP A 436 -1.72 37.36 -0.08
N VAL A 437 -0.82 36.35 -0.11
CA VAL A 437 -0.59 35.46 1.05
C VAL A 437 -0.25 36.25 2.32
N LYS A 438 -1.07 36.03 3.36
CA LYS A 438 -0.89 36.62 4.69
C LYS A 438 0.24 35.91 5.43
N LEU A 439 1.42 36.53 5.44
CA LEU A 439 2.65 36.03 6.05
C LEU A 439 2.64 36.22 7.58
N GLN A 440 1.67 35.58 8.26
CA GLN A 440 1.55 35.57 9.73
C GLN A 440 2.21 34.32 10.32
N ASP A 441 1.94 33.15 9.73
CA ASP A 441 2.53 31.88 10.11
C ASP A 441 3.97 31.71 9.63
N ALA A 442 4.80 31.12 10.49
CA ALA A 442 6.23 30.92 10.22
C ALA A 442 6.47 29.97 9.04
N ASP A 443 5.74 28.86 8.96
CA ASP A 443 5.97 27.85 7.92
C ASP A 443 5.48 28.32 6.54
N VAL A 444 4.37 29.06 6.48
CA VAL A 444 3.92 29.76 5.26
C VAL A 444 4.97 30.77 4.81
N THR A 445 5.53 31.54 5.76
CA THR A 445 6.60 32.51 5.49
C THR A 445 7.83 31.83 4.91
N VAL A 446 8.33 30.75 5.53
CA VAL A 446 9.48 29.98 5.02
C VAL A 446 9.19 29.41 3.63
N LYS A 447 7.97 28.92 3.38
CA LYS A 447 7.57 28.37 2.08
C LYS A 447 7.58 29.43 0.97
N VAL A 448 7.00 30.60 1.23
CA VAL A 448 7.01 31.74 0.30
C VAL A 448 8.44 32.25 0.05
N VAL A 449 9.26 32.36 1.10
CA VAL A 449 10.68 32.73 0.97
C VAL A 449 11.46 31.71 0.13
N ASN A 450 11.21 30.40 0.28
CA ASN A 450 11.87 29.38 -0.53
C ASN A 450 11.46 29.47 -2.01
N ILE A 451 10.17 29.71 -2.30
CA ILE A 451 9.69 29.93 -3.67
C ILE A 451 10.36 31.17 -4.28
N TYR A 452 10.44 32.30 -3.55
CA TYR A 452 11.18 33.47 -4.01
C TYR A 452 12.68 33.19 -4.22
N ARG A 453 13.29 32.31 -3.42
CA ARG A 453 14.71 31.92 -3.56
C ARG A 453 14.96 31.05 -4.80
N LEU A 454 14.08 30.08 -5.07
CA LEU A 454 14.09 29.31 -6.32
C LEU A 454 13.90 30.25 -7.54
N MET A 455 12.98 31.21 -7.43
CA MET A 455 12.74 32.24 -8.45
C MET A 455 13.97 33.12 -8.74
N LEU A 456 14.79 33.43 -7.74
CA LEU A 456 16.05 34.17 -7.90
C LEU A 456 17.16 33.34 -8.55
N GLY A 457 17.22 32.03 -8.25
CA GLY A 457 18.28 31.14 -8.72
C GLY A 457 18.30 30.94 -10.24
N VAL A 458 17.15 30.97 -10.91
CA VAL A 458 17.02 30.63 -12.33
C VAL A 458 16.52 31.81 -13.17
N LYS A 459 17.40 32.35 -14.03
CA LYS A 459 17.10 33.47 -14.94
C LYS A 459 15.86 33.27 -15.84
N LYS A 460 15.44 32.02 -16.06
CA LYS A 460 14.23 31.62 -16.81
C LYS A 460 12.96 32.31 -16.28
N PHE A 461 12.85 32.45 -14.95
CA PHE A 461 11.65 32.97 -14.30
C PHE A 461 11.50 34.50 -14.44
N GLY A 462 12.58 35.21 -14.77
CA GLY A 462 12.48 36.55 -15.34
C GLY A 462 11.97 37.65 -14.39
N LEU A 463 12.21 37.53 -13.10
CA LEU A 463 11.94 38.59 -12.13
C LEU A 463 12.76 39.84 -12.50
N SER A 464 12.10 41.00 -12.56
CA SER A 464 12.77 42.28 -12.81
C SER A 464 13.30 42.89 -11.52
N VAL A 465 14.39 43.65 -11.62
CA VAL A 465 14.93 44.46 -10.52
C VAL A 465 13.83 45.34 -9.90
N ASN A 466 12.99 45.95 -10.75
CA ASN A 466 11.88 46.81 -10.35
C ASN A 466 10.86 46.05 -9.49
N LEU A 467 10.45 44.85 -9.88
CA LEU A 467 9.50 44.02 -9.13
C LEU A 467 10.07 43.63 -7.76
N LEU A 468 11.33 43.18 -7.72
CA LEU A 468 12.02 42.81 -6.48
C LEU A 468 12.04 43.99 -5.50
N ALA A 469 12.40 45.19 -5.97
CA ALA A 469 12.47 46.40 -5.16
C ALA A 469 11.11 46.99 -4.75
N THR A 470 10.08 46.90 -5.60
CA THR A 470 8.79 47.60 -5.37
C THR A 470 7.66 46.75 -4.80
N ARG A 471 7.77 45.41 -4.85
CA ARG A 471 6.72 44.50 -4.35
C ARG A 471 7.27 43.46 -3.37
N ILE A 472 8.34 42.74 -3.76
CA ILE A 472 8.80 41.57 -3.00
C ILE A 472 9.54 41.98 -1.73
N LEU A 473 10.59 42.81 -1.82
CA LEU A 473 11.31 43.30 -0.63
C LEU A 473 10.40 44.05 0.36
N PRO A 474 9.50 44.97 -0.06
CA PRO A 474 8.55 45.61 0.85
C PRO A 474 7.61 44.66 1.58
N SER A 475 7.28 43.49 1.02
CA SER A 475 6.45 42.47 1.70
C SER A 475 7.24 41.61 2.69
N LEU A 476 8.53 41.36 2.43
CA LEU A 476 9.39 40.51 3.25
C LEU A 476 10.08 41.27 4.40
N LEU A 477 10.39 42.55 4.22
CA LEU A 477 11.09 43.35 5.24
C LEU A 477 10.35 43.45 6.59
N PRO A 478 9.01 43.66 6.67
CA PRO A 478 8.30 43.69 7.94
C PRO A 478 8.42 42.40 8.77
N LEU A 479 8.61 41.25 8.10
CA LEU A 479 8.70 39.93 8.72
C LEU A 479 9.99 39.75 9.52
N THR A 480 11.03 40.54 9.24
CA THR A 480 12.27 40.55 10.01
C THR A 480 12.09 41.00 11.47
N VAL A 481 10.94 41.60 11.80
CA VAL A 481 10.54 42.03 13.16
C VAL A 481 9.37 41.19 13.70
N SER A 482 8.91 40.17 12.97
CA SER A 482 7.77 39.35 13.39
C SER A 482 8.13 38.38 14.52
N PRO A 483 7.33 38.28 15.60
CA PRO A 483 7.63 37.43 16.75
C PRO A 483 7.31 35.94 16.54
N SER A 484 6.78 35.55 15.38
CA SER A 484 6.42 34.16 15.06
C SER A 484 7.58 33.33 14.49
N LEU A 485 8.71 33.94 14.11
CA LEU A 485 9.84 33.24 13.47
C LEU A 485 10.86 32.69 14.47
N ASN A 486 11.24 31.41 14.32
CA ASN A 486 12.39 30.83 15.02
C ASN A 486 13.72 31.34 14.43
N LEU A 487 14.79 31.30 15.21
CA LEU A 487 16.14 31.77 14.82
C LEU A 487 16.64 31.23 13.47
N ILE A 488 16.37 29.95 13.17
CA ILE A 488 16.72 29.31 11.89
C ILE A 488 15.91 29.91 10.73
N GLN A 489 14.61 30.11 10.94
CA GLN A 489 13.67 30.67 9.94
C GLN A 489 13.98 32.15 9.67
N PHE A 490 14.28 32.92 10.72
CA PHE A 490 14.77 34.30 10.62
C PHE A 490 16.10 34.38 9.85
N SER A 491 17.06 33.49 10.15
CA SER A 491 18.35 33.44 9.44
C SER A 491 18.17 33.15 7.94
N PHE A 492 17.26 32.26 7.59
CA PHE A 492 16.91 31.92 6.20
C PHE A 492 16.22 33.09 5.46
N LEU A 493 15.28 33.79 6.13
CA LEU A 493 14.65 35.01 5.63
C LEU A 493 15.71 36.10 5.36
N LEU A 494 16.56 36.39 6.33
CA LEU A 494 17.58 37.44 6.25
C LEU A 494 18.63 37.12 5.17
N GLN A 495 19.07 35.87 5.06
CA GLN A 495 19.96 35.44 3.97
C GLN A 495 19.30 35.65 2.60
N THR A 496 18.02 35.29 2.45
CA THR A 496 17.31 35.46 1.17
C THR A 496 17.11 36.94 0.82
N ILE A 497 16.86 37.81 1.82
CA ILE A 497 16.82 39.27 1.64
C ILE A 497 18.18 39.82 1.18
N HIS A 498 19.29 39.35 1.77
CA HIS A 498 20.62 39.71 1.30
C HIS A 498 20.88 39.22 -0.14
N GLU A 499 20.53 37.97 -0.47
CA GLU A 499 20.63 37.42 -1.83
C GLU A 499 19.82 38.26 -2.86
N MET A 500 18.63 38.77 -2.49
CA MET A 500 17.85 39.72 -3.30
C MET A 500 18.56 41.07 -3.51
N LEU A 501 19.06 41.68 -2.44
CA LEU A 501 19.72 42.99 -2.48
C LEU A 501 21.02 42.93 -3.30
N ASP A 502 21.80 41.87 -3.13
CA ASP A 502 23.00 41.60 -3.94
C ASP A 502 22.69 41.47 -5.44
N HIS A 503 21.54 40.85 -5.77
CA HIS A 503 21.11 40.71 -7.16
C HIS A 503 20.64 42.04 -7.76
N ILE A 504 19.92 42.86 -7.00
CA ILE A 504 19.53 44.24 -7.38
C ILE A 504 20.78 45.09 -7.61
N ASP A 505 21.72 45.07 -6.67
CA ASP A 505 22.98 45.84 -6.74
C ASP A 505 23.79 45.47 -7.99
N LYS A 506 24.02 44.17 -8.23
CA LYS A 506 24.77 43.68 -9.39
C LYS A 506 24.09 44.05 -10.71
N GLN A 507 22.77 43.89 -10.83
CA GLN A 507 22.06 44.25 -12.07
C GLN A 507 22.03 45.78 -12.29
N GLN A 508 21.73 46.57 -11.25
CA GLN A 508 21.64 48.02 -11.38
C GLN A 508 23.01 48.67 -11.61
N ARG A 509 24.09 48.21 -10.95
CA ARG A 509 25.47 48.66 -11.27
C ARG A 509 25.87 48.32 -12.70
N ASN A 510 25.50 47.14 -13.20
CA ASN A 510 25.81 46.76 -14.58
C ASN A 510 25.02 47.61 -15.59
N LYS A 511 23.73 47.87 -15.33
CA LYS A 511 22.93 48.79 -16.14
C LYS A 511 23.51 50.20 -16.15
N LEU A 512 23.79 50.79 -14.98
CA LEU A 512 24.35 52.14 -14.87
C LEU A 512 25.76 52.27 -15.47
N LYS A 513 26.54 51.19 -15.54
CA LYS A 513 27.80 51.16 -16.29
C LYS A 513 27.57 51.18 -17.80
N LEU A 514 26.61 50.40 -18.30
CA LEU A 514 26.23 50.38 -19.72
C LEU A 514 25.62 51.72 -20.17
N ASP A 515 24.75 52.31 -19.34
CA ASP A 515 24.14 53.62 -19.61
C ASP A 515 25.19 54.76 -19.57
N ASN A 516 26.21 54.69 -18.69
CA ASN A 516 27.35 55.62 -18.77
C ASN A 516 28.20 55.40 -20.02
N LEU A 517 28.35 54.15 -20.50
CA LEU A 517 29.14 53.84 -21.69
C LEU A 517 28.44 54.31 -22.98
N SER A 518 27.11 54.20 -23.05
CA SER A 518 26.32 54.74 -24.16
C SER A 518 26.28 56.27 -24.14
N LEU A 519 26.14 56.90 -22.97
CA LEU A 519 26.27 58.35 -22.81
C LEU A 519 27.67 58.87 -23.19
N ALA A 520 28.73 58.11 -22.89
CA ALA A 520 30.10 58.43 -23.33
C ALA A 520 30.32 58.26 -24.85
N SER A 521 29.40 57.60 -25.57
CA SER A 521 29.45 57.42 -27.02
C SER A 521 28.62 58.45 -27.82
N SER A 522 27.93 59.37 -27.14
CA SER A 522 27.19 60.48 -27.77
C SER A 522 28.06 61.75 -27.82
N PRO A 523 28.50 62.23 -29.01
CA PRO A 523 29.37 63.39 -29.12
C PRO A 523 28.58 64.72 -29.04
N GLY A 524 28.01 65.01 -27.86
CA GLY A 524 27.26 66.23 -27.61
C GLY A 524 27.12 66.56 -26.12
N GLU A 525 26.85 67.84 -25.82
CA GLU A 525 26.35 68.32 -24.52
C GLU A 525 27.16 67.96 -23.25
N LYS A 526 28.47 68.29 -23.25
CA LYS A 526 29.23 68.55 -22.00
C LYS A 526 30.42 69.50 -22.17
N ARG A 527 30.15 70.71 -22.65
CA ARG A 527 31.02 71.89 -22.47
C ARG A 527 30.17 73.02 -21.89
N LEU A 528 30.75 73.82 -20.99
CA LEU A 528 30.04 74.65 -20.00
C LEU A 528 29.34 73.76 -18.93
N LEU A 529 29.38 74.04 -17.61
CA LEU A 529 29.88 75.21 -16.87
C LEU A 529 30.83 74.76 -15.73
N ARG A 530 32.13 75.11 -15.81
CA ARG A 530 33.04 75.04 -14.63
C ARG A 530 34.29 75.92 -14.75
N HIS A 531 34.11 77.24 -14.90
CA HIS A 531 35.16 78.23 -14.57
C HIS A 531 34.53 79.60 -14.26
N GLN A 532 34.07 79.75 -13.02
CA GLN A 532 33.95 81.06 -12.35
C GLN A 532 34.44 80.86 -10.91
N LEU A 533 35.70 81.21 -10.68
CA LEU A 533 36.36 81.45 -9.38
C LEU A 533 37.87 81.67 -9.63
N SER A 534 38.23 82.86 -10.10
CA SER A 534 39.58 83.46 -10.02
C SER A 534 39.46 84.93 -10.40
N SER A 535 40.22 85.80 -9.74
CA SER A 535 40.11 87.25 -9.79
C SER A 535 40.90 87.91 -10.92
N ASP A 536 40.41 89.06 -11.36
CA ASP A 536 41.12 90.24 -11.84
C ASP A 536 42.49 90.06 -12.53
N ASN A 537 42.50 90.26 -13.86
CA ASN A 537 43.34 91.34 -14.39
C ASN A 537 42.85 91.89 -15.74
N MET A 538 43.27 93.13 -16.04
CA MET A 538 42.96 93.84 -17.29
C MET A 538 43.76 93.34 -18.49
N SER A 539 43.13 93.17 -19.66
CA SER A 539 43.38 93.98 -20.88
C SER A 539 43.08 93.26 -22.22
N LEU A 540 42.41 94.01 -23.10
CA LEU A 540 42.50 94.08 -24.58
C LEU A 540 42.64 92.81 -25.45
N SER A 541 41.62 92.63 -26.30
CA SER A 541 41.64 91.99 -27.64
C SER A 541 42.59 92.73 -28.63
N PRO A 542 42.84 92.27 -29.89
CA PRO A 542 42.17 91.18 -30.64
C PRO A 542 43.12 90.28 -31.50
N PHE A 543 42.56 89.67 -32.56
CA PHE A 543 43.18 89.03 -33.75
C PHE A 543 43.21 87.48 -33.84
N SER A 544 42.23 86.96 -34.59
CA SER A 544 42.38 85.81 -35.51
C SER A 544 43.06 86.32 -36.82
N PRO A 545 43.72 85.48 -37.67
CA PRO A 545 43.06 84.36 -38.37
C PRO A 545 43.90 83.08 -38.62
N VAL A 546 43.22 82.06 -39.17
CA VAL A 546 43.71 80.82 -39.83
C VAL A 546 44.05 81.10 -41.33
N PRO A 547 44.60 80.17 -42.17
CA PRO A 547 44.95 78.74 -42.00
C PRO A 547 46.33 78.29 -42.58
N ASN A 548 46.54 76.96 -42.72
CA ASN A 548 47.53 76.22 -43.55
C ASN A 548 49.01 76.13 -43.06
N VAL A 549 49.79 75.05 -43.29
CA VAL A 549 49.53 73.64 -43.69
C VAL A 549 50.76 72.75 -43.35
N ARG A 550 50.56 71.45 -43.06
CA ARG A 550 51.56 70.32 -43.00
C ARG A 550 52.90 70.47 -42.24
N ILE A 551 53.23 69.41 -41.50
CA ILE A 551 54.39 68.53 -41.78
C ILE A 551 54.02 67.10 -41.32
N GLN A 552 54.74 66.08 -41.78
CA GLN A 552 54.25 64.70 -41.85
C GLN A 552 55.31 63.67 -41.41
N ASP A 553 54.87 62.68 -40.62
CA ASP A 553 55.50 61.39 -40.24
C ASP A 553 56.94 61.34 -39.66
N THR A 554 57.09 60.67 -38.51
CA THR A 554 58.38 60.33 -37.89
C THR A 554 58.55 58.82 -37.71
N ARG A 555 59.72 58.26 -38.09
CA ARG A 555 60.13 56.88 -37.74
C ARG A 555 61.63 56.64 -37.95
N MET A 556 62.37 56.44 -36.85
CA MET A 556 63.66 55.74 -36.69
C MET A 556 63.97 55.74 -35.17
N SER A 557 64.05 54.58 -34.48
CA SER A 557 65.26 53.77 -34.16
C SER A 557 66.16 54.37 -33.06
N SER A 558 66.79 53.67 -32.10
CA SER A 558 66.68 52.29 -31.57
C SER A 558 67.82 52.05 -30.54
N SER A 559 67.58 51.34 -29.42
CA SER A 559 68.61 50.75 -28.50
C SER A 559 69.54 51.73 -27.72
N ALA A 560 70.25 51.35 -26.63
CA ALA A 560 70.35 50.09 -25.87
C ALA A 560 70.89 50.31 -24.42
N GLU A 561 70.68 49.31 -23.52
CA GLU A 561 71.52 48.84 -22.36
C GLU A 561 71.99 49.81 -21.24
N ASP A 562 72.16 49.41 -19.96
CA ASP A 562 71.52 48.34 -19.12
C ASP A 562 71.52 48.82 -17.62
N PHE A 563 72.11 48.29 -16.53
CA PHE A 563 72.89 47.09 -16.15
C PHE A 563 72.83 46.87 -14.61
N LEU A 564 73.41 45.76 -14.10
CA LEU A 564 73.53 45.28 -12.69
C LEU A 564 72.24 44.64 -12.07
N SER A 565 72.13 43.32 -11.79
CA SER A 565 72.96 42.36 -11.02
C SER A 565 72.95 42.56 -9.49
N ARG A 566 72.75 41.55 -8.61
CA ARG A 566 72.44 40.09 -8.61
C ARG A 566 71.63 39.81 -7.29
N ARG A 567 71.19 38.62 -6.81
CA ARG A 567 71.41 37.15 -7.03
C ARG A 567 70.21 36.42 -6.35
N GLY A 568 69.78 35.17 -6.62
CA GLY A 568 70.12 34.19 -7.66
C GLY A 568 70.51 32.79 -7.13
N SER A 569 69.55 31.87 -6.88
CA SER A 569 69.83 30.43 -6.68
C SER A 569 68.71 29.47 -7.15
N SER A 570 69.09 28.63 -8.12
CA SER A 570 68.70 27.26 -8.50
C SER A 570 67.54 26.50 -7.82
N GLY A 571 66.83 25.68 -8.62
CA GLY A 571 65.87 24.64 -8.21
C GLY A 571 66.25 23.22 -8.71
N ILE A 572 65.24 22.42 -9.13
CA ILE A 572 65.27 20.95 -9.43
C ILE A 572 65.23 20.09 -8.13
N GLY A 573 64.44 19.02 -7.99
CA GLY A 573 63.40 18.42 -8.86
C GLY A 573 62.91 17.05 -8.33
N PHE A 574 62.15 16.32 -9.15
CA PHE A 574 61.72 14.91 -9.02
C PHE A 574 60.58 14.46 -8.06
N LEU A 575 59.64 13.76 -8.70
CA LEU A 575 58.75 12.65 -8.30
C LEU A 575 59.02 11.89 -6.98
N GLY A 576 57.94 11.48 -6.28
CA GLY A 576 57.97 10.44 -5.23
C GLY A 576 56.60 10.04 -4.67
N HIS A 577 56.24 8.75 -4.70
CA HIS A 577 54.92 8.22 -4.30
C HIS A 577 54.84 7.83 -2.80
N SER A 578 53.64 8.01 -2.21
CA SER A 578 52.97 7.07 -1.26
C SER A 578 53.59 6.71 0.11
N PHE A 579 52.92 7.12 1.19
CA PHE A 579 52.63 6.35 2.43
C PHE A 579 51.29 6.90 2.98
N SER A 580 50.25 6.15 3.40
CA SER A 580 50.14 4.88 4.15
C SER A 580 50.56 5.01 5.63
N GLY A 581 49.59 5.23 6.51
CA GLY A 581 49.80 5.33 7.97
C GLY A 581 48.53 5.03 8.78
N LYS A 582 48.64 4.11 9.75
CA LYS A 582 47.54 3.69 10.65
C LYS A 582 47.71 4.24 12.06
N SER A 583 46.64 4.73 12.68
CA SER A 583 46.30 4.56 14.11
C SER A 583 44.83 4.94 14.31
N ARG A 584 43.95 4.12 14.92
CA ARG A 584 43.92 3.40 16.22
C ARG A 584 43.32 4.28 17.35
N ARG A 585 42.16 3.82 17.83
CA ARG A 585 41.61 3.94 19.20
C ARG A 585 41.51 5.34 19.81
N LEU A 586 40.27 5.75 20.09
CA LEU A 586 39.59 5.24 21.29
C LEU A 586 38.27 4.59 20.90
#